data_AF-A0A7S2ZKF9-F1
#
_entry.id   AF-A0A7S2ZKF9-F1
#
_cell.length_a   1.000
_cell.length_b   1.000
_cell.length_c   1.000
_cell.angle_alpha   90.00
_cell.angle_beta   90.00
_cell.angle_gamma   90.00
#
_symmetry.space_group_name_H-M   'P 1'
#
loop_
_entity.id
_entity.type
_entity.pdbx_description
1 polymer ?
#
loop_
_entity_poly.entity_id
_entity_poly.type
_entity_poly.pdbx_seq_one_letter_code
_entity_poly.pdbx_strand_id
1 'polypeptide(L)'
;MQRLRNGVPLECSGWLKSGRFGKRRFFRLIGIMLTKHKGPDDEADWSCAMLNCEILVHREKLRVHIPKWKLLFTAETAESFDIWVKALMESSRRELTNYYDLLEVIGEGTSGIVRNAKSQSTGDMDAAKN
;
A
#
# COMPACT_ATOMS: atom_id res chain seq x y z
N MET A 1 14.26 -28.90 8.70
CA MET A 1 14.44 -27.70 7.87
C MET A 1 13.05 -27.19 7.47
N GLN A 2 12.52 -26.20 8.17
CA GLN A 2 11.22 -25.61 7.83
C GLN A 2 11.42 -24.66 6.65
N ARG A 3 10.87 -25.01 5.49
CA ARG A 3 10.78 -24.10 4.35
C ARG A 3 9.84 -22.96 4.75
N LEU A 4 10.39 -21.78 5.01
CA LEU A 4 9.63 -20.53 5.10
C LEU A 4 8.89 -20.37 3.77
N ARG A 5 7.58 -20.63 3.80
CA ARG A 5 6.68 -20.56 2.65
C ARG A 5 6.35 -19.09 2.39
N ASN A 6 7.37 -18.25 2.24
CA ASN A 6 7.22 -16.84 1.96
C ASN A 6 7.04 -16.74 0.44
N GLY A 7 5.77 -16.77 0.01
CA GLY A 7 5.43 -16.53 -1.39
C GLY A 7 5.99 -15.18 -1.84
N VAL A 8 6.27 -15.06 -3.14
CA VAL A 8 6.73 -13.81 -3.77
C VAL A 8 5.88 -12.64 -3.24
N PRO A 9 6.48 -11.56 -2.73
CA PRO A 9 5.72 -10.43 -2.22
C PRO A 9 4.80 -9.93 -3.34
N LEU A 10 3.54 -9.68 -2.99
CA LEU A 10 2.57 -9.14 -3.94
C LEU A 10 3.12 -7.81 -4.46
N GLU A 11 3.44 -7.77 -5.74
CA GLU A 11 3.95 -6.58 -6.40
C GLU A 11 2.97 -6.16 -7.50
N CYS A 12 2.50 -4.92 -7.43
CA CYS A 12 1.66 -4.33 -8.45
C CYS A 12 2.10 -2.88 -8.66
N SER A 13 2.36 -2.48 -9.90
CA SER A 13 2.76 -1.11 -10.20
C SER A 13 2.13 -0.60 -11.47
N GLY A 14 1.95 0.71 -11.56
CA GLY A 14 1.34 1.31 -12.73
C GLY A 14 0.81 2.71 -12.50
N TRP A 15 0.38 3.33 -13.59
CA TRP A 15 -0.22 4.65 -13.57
C TRP A 15 -1.69 4.59 -13.16
N LEU A 16 -2.07 5.40 -12.17
CA LEU A 16 -3.45 5.61 -11.76
C LEU A 16 -3.76 7.11 -11.72
N LYS A 17 -5.02 7.45 -11.98
CA LYS A 17 -5.53 8.79 -11.71
C LYS A 17 -5.99 8.85 -10.26
N SER A 18 -5.49 9.83 -9.50
CA SER A 18 -5.84 10.00 -8.09
C SER A 18 -6.64 11.29 -7.85
N GLY A 19 -7.68 11.17 -7.00
CA GLY A 19 -8.52 12.28 -6.55
C GLY A 19 -9.61 12.73 -7.53
N ARG A 20 -10.38 13.76 -7.14
CA ARG A 20 -11.57 14.24 -7.86
C ARG A 20 -11.25 14.83 -9.25
N PHE A 21 -10.09 15.46 -9.39
CA PHE A 21 -9.61 16.04 -10.65
C PHE A 21 -8.57 15.16 -11.36
N GLY A 22 -8.35 13.92 -10.88
CA GLY A 22 -7.65 12.86 -11.59
C GLY A 22 -6.21 13.17 -12.02
N LYS A 23 -5.34 13.61 -11.10
CA LYS A 23 -3.91 13.73 -11.44
C LYS A 23 -3.33 12.33 -11.63
N ARG A 24 -2.76 12.10 -12.82
CA ARG A 24 -2.05 10.86 -13.15
C ARG A 24 -0.77 10.77 -12.30
N ARG A 25 -0.62 9.68 -11.57
CA ARG A 25 0.53 9.39 -10.69
C ARG A 25 0.90 7.92 -10.83
N PHE A 26 2.17 7.63 -10.61
CA PHE A 26 2.63 6.26 -10.61
C PHE A 26 2.48 5.68 -9.21
N PHE A 27 1.87 4.52 -9.08
CA PHE A 27 1.69 3.82 -7.82
C PHE A 27 2.46 2.50 -7.83
N ARG A 28 3.00 2.13 -6.68
CA ARG A 28 3.57 0.80 -6.44
C ARG A 28 2.95 0.24 -5.17
N LEU A 29 2.52 -1.01 -5.23
CA LEU A 29 2.11 -1.81 -4.09
C LEU A 29 3.12 -2.94 -3.93
N ILE A 30 3.84 -2.94 -2.81
CA ILE A 30 4.80 -3.98 -2.47
C ILE A 30 4.39 -4.57 -1.12
N GLY A 31 3.92 -5.82 -1.14
CA GLY A 31 3.36 -6.50 0.02
C GLY A 31 2.08 -5.82 0.51
N ILE A 32 2.22 -4.95 1.51
CA ILE A 32 1.13 -4.15 2.10
C ILE A 32 1.33 -2.65 1.94
N MET A 33 2.48 -2.20 1.41
CA MET A 33 2.81 -0.78 1.29
C MET A 33 2.44 -0.27 -0.08
N LEU A 34 1.51 0.69 -0.13
CA LEU A 34 1.16 1.44 -1.33
C LEU A 34 1.90 2.76 -1.31
N THR A 35 2.77 2.98 -2.30
CA THR A 35 3.50 4.24 -2.50
C THR A 35 2.99 4.95 -3.75
N LYS A 36 3.12 6.27 -3.74
CA LYS A 36 2.78 7.15 -4.85
C LYS A 36 4.03 7.94 -5.25
N HIS A 37 4.19 8.10 -6.55
CA HIS A 37 5.34 8.73 -7.17
C HIS A 37 4.86 9.70 -8.26
N LYS A 38 5.68 10.70 -8.56
CA LYS A 38 5.44 11.59 -9.71
C LYS A 38 5.60 10.83 -11.03
N GLY A 39 6.58 9.92 -11.10
CA GLY A 39 6.89 9.01 -12.20
C GLY A 39 7.50 7.71 -11.68
N PRO A 40 7.80 6.74 -12.57
CA PRO A 40 8.31 5.43 -12.17
C PRO A 40 9.66 5.54 -11.46
N ASP A 41 10.59 6.36 -11.95
CA ASP A 41 11.94 6.44 -11.38
C ASP A 41 12.07 7.51 -10.27
N ASP A 42 10.97 8.19 -9.95
CA ASP A 42 10.95 9.21 -8.90
C ASP A 42 10.83 8.59 -7.50
N GLU A 43 11.34 9.30 -6.50
CA GLU A 43 11.11 8.97 -5.09
C GLU A 43 9.61 9.02 -4.73
N ALA A 44 9.23 8.23 -3.71
CA ALA A 44 7.87 8.22 -3.22
C ALA A 44 7.55 9.56 -2.54
N ASP A 45 6.56 10.29 -3.03
CA ASP A 45 6.09 11.53 -2.39
C ASP A 45 5.03 11.26 -1.31
N TRP A 46 4.62 9.99 -1.18
CA TRP A 46 3.60 9.53 -0.25
C TRP A 46 3.62 8.00 -0.16
N SER A 47 3.33 7.46 1.02
CA SER A 47 3.15 6.03 1.26
C SER A 47 2.05 5.76 2.28
N CYS A 48 1.45 4.57 2.21
CA CYS A 48 0.47 4.10 3.19
C CYS A 48 0.45 2.58 3.25
N ALA A 49 0.30 2.05 4.47
CA ALA A 49 -0.01 0.64 4.67
C ALA A 49 -1.48 0.37 4.34
N MET A 50 -1.74 -0.69 3.58
CA MET A 50 -3.06 -1.12 3.12
C MET A 50 -3.80 -2.01 4.13
N LEU A 51 -3.17 -2.28 5.28
CA LEU A 51 -3.70 -3.17 6.31
C LEU A 51 -5.06 -2.69 6.83
N ASN A 52 -6.00 -3.63 6.98
CA ASN A 52 -7.34 -3.36 7.51
C ASN A 52 -8.07 -2.22 6.76
N CYS A 53 -7.65 -1.90 5.53
CA CYS A 53 -8.31 -0.90 4.71
C CYS A 53 -9.51 -1.52 4.03
N GLU A 54 -10.62 -0.80 4.03
CA GLU A 54 -11.81 -1.20 3.30
C GLU A 54 -11.66 -0.80 1.82
N ILE A 55 -11.75 -1.78 0.93
CA ILE A 55 -11.66 -1.58 -0.52
C ILE A 55 -13.08 -1.61 -1.10
N LEU A 56 -13.54 -0.48 -1.60
CA LEU A 56 -14.83 -0.32 -2.26
C LEU A 56 -14.65 -0.15 -3.76
N VAL A 57 -15.31 -1.01 -4.52
CA VAL A 57 -15.27 -1.04 -5.99
C VAL A 57 -16.60 -0.55 -6.53
N HIS A 58 -16.59 0.45 -7.41
CA HIS A 58 -17.81 0.93 -8.07
C HIS A 58 -17.52 1.36 -9.52
N ARG A 59 -18.00 0.58 -10.49
CA ARG A 59 -17.63 0.71 -11.91
C ARG A 59 -16.10 0.69 -12.04
N GLU A 60 -15.51 1.64 -12.76
CA GLU A 60 -14.05 1.80 -12.95
C GLU A 60 -13.37 2.62 -11.83
N LYS A 61 -14.08 2.87 -10.72
CA LYS A 61 -13.55 3.65 -9.59
C LYS A 61 -13.24 2.72 -8.43
N LEU A 62 -12.03 2.83 -7.93
CA LEU A 62 -11.55 2.13 -6.75
C LEU A 62 -11.43 3.12 -5.61
N ARG A 63 -12.10 2.86 -4.50
CA ARG A 63 -12.01 3.64 -3.27
C ARG A 63 -11.35 2.81 -2.19
N VAL A 64 -10.27 3.34 -1.63
CA VAL A 64 -9.62 2.77 -0.45
C VAL A 64 -9.98 3.65 0.73
N HIS A 65 -10.73 3.10 1.66
CA HIS A 65 -11.04 3.72 2.94
C HIS A 65 -9.95 3.34 3.94
N ILE A 66 -9.21 4.36 4.36
CA ILE A 66 -8.21 4.27 5.42
C ILE A 66 -8.78 5.09 6.59
N PRO A 67 -8.55 4.75 7.88
CA PRO A 67 -9.32 5.28 9.02
C PRO A 67 -9.46 6.81 9.14
N LYS A 68 -8.63 7.61 8.45
CA LYS A 68 -8.66 9.09 8.48
C LYS A 68 -8.83 9.77 7.12
N TRP A 69 -8.91 9.01 6.03
CA TRP A 69 -8.84 9.52 4.66
C TRP A 69 -9.27 8.49 3.64
N LYS A 70 -9.71 8.96 2.48
CA LYS A 70 -10.18 8.11 1.39
C LYS A 70 -9.32 8.37 0.17
N LEU A 71 -8.76 7.31 -0.40
CA LEU A 71 -8.11 7.39 -1.69
C LEU A 71 -9.10 6.97 -2.75
N LEU A 72 -9.19 7.77 -3.80
CA LEU A 72 -9.98 7.47 -4.98
C LEU A 72 -9.03 7.31 -6.15
N PHE A 73 -9.09 6.15 -6.78
CA PHE A 73 -8.32 5.81 -7.95
C PHE A 73 -9.21 5.46 -9.13
N THR A 74 -8.70 5.74 -10.32
CA THR A 74 -9.23 5.26 -11.60
C THR A 74 -8.08 4.70 -12.41
N ALA A 75 -8.25 3.48 -12.92
CA ALA A 75 -7.34 2.88 -13.88
C ALA A 75 -7.63 3.40 -15.30
N GLU A 76 -6.65 3.27 -16.20
CA GLU A 76 -6.81 3.68 -17.61
C GLU A 76 -7.52 2.61 -18.44
N THR A 77 -7.44 1.34 -18.02
CA THR A 77 -8.06 0.20 -18.70
C THR A 77 -8.78 -0.68 -17.69
N ALA A 78 -9.78 -1.44 -18.16
CA ALA A 78 -10.50 -2.42 -17.33
C ALA A 78 -9.57 -3.53 -16.81
N GLU A 79 -8.60 -3.96 -17.62
CA GLU A 79 -7.61 -4.94 -17.19
C GLU A 79 -6.72 -4.41 -16.05
N SER A 80 -6.20 -3.20 -16.20
CA SER A 80 -5.46 -2.51 -15.15
C SER A 80 -6.30 -2.36 -13.88
N PHE A 81 -7.59 -2.04 -14.03
CA PHE A 81 -8.53 -1.94 -12.93
C PHE A 81 -8.62 -3.25 -12.13
N ASP A 82 -8.86 -4.37 -12.81
CA ASP A 82 -9.03 -5.68 -12.16
C ASP A 82 -7.75 -6.13 -11.44
N ILE A 83 -6.57 -5.88 -12.04
CA ILE A 83 -5.28 -6.15 -11.43
C ILE A 83 -5.13 -5.36 -10.12
N TRP A 84 -5.43 -4.06 -10.14
CA TRP A 84 -5.35 -3.20 -8.95
C TRP A 84 -6.37 -3.57 -7.87
N VAL A 85 -7.61 -3.92 -8.26
CA VAL A 85 -8.63 -4.40 -7.32
C VAL A 85 -8.13 -5.63 -6.59
N LYS A 86 -7.65 -6.63 -7.34
CA LYS A 86 -7.16 -7.89 -6.77
C LYS A 86 -5.99 -7.64 -5.82
N ALA A 87 -5.01 -6.84 -6.25
CA ALA A 87 -3.82 -6.58 -5.45
C ALA A 87 -4.14 -5.78 -4.16
N LEU A 88 -5.01 -4.77 -4.24
CA LEU A 88 -5.39 -3.99 -3.05
C LEU A 88 -6.26 -4.79 -2.07
N MET A 89 -7.16 -5.65 -2.57
CA MET A 89 -7.94 -6.54 -1.70
C MET A 89 -7.07 -7.62 -1.06
N GLU A 90 -6.07 -8.14 -1.77
CA GLU A 90 -5.16 -9.14 -1.23
C GLU A 90 -4.22 -8.51 -0.18
N SER A 91 -3.67 -7.34 -0.46
CA SER A 91 -2.83 -6.60 0.51
C SER A 91 -3.61 -6.19 1.77
N SER A 92 -4.88 -5.80 1.66
CA SER A 92 -5.66 -5.38 2.82
C SER A 92 -6.02 -6.50 3.79
N ARG A 93 -6.05 -7.74 3.31
CA ARG A 93 -6.33 -8.96 4.09
C ARG A 93 -5.09 -9.61 4.67
N ARG A 94 -3.89 -9.13 4.34
CA ARG A 94 -2.63 -9.71 4.84
C ARG A 94 -2.36 -9.26 6.28
N GLU A 95 -1.91 -10.20 7.11
CA GLU A 95 -1.46 -9.90 8.48
C GLU A 95 -0.04 -9.31 8.47
N LEU A 96 0.17 -8.28 9.30
CA LEU A 96 1.40 -7.46 9.41
C LEU A 96 2.65 -8.29 9.75
N THR A 97 2.46 -9.34 10.57
CA THR A 97 3.49 -10.24 11.09
C THR A 97 4.19 -11.10 10.04
N ASN A 98 3.65 -11.19 8.82
CA ASN A 98 4.20 -12.07 7.79
C ASN A 98 5.27 -11.42 6.90
N TYR A 99 5.46 -10.08 6.95
CA TYR A 99 6.30 -9.36 5.98
C TYR A 99 7.16 -8.24 6.56
N TYR A 100 6.85 -7.75 7.77
CA TYR A 100 7.61 -6.69 8.42
C TYR A 100 8.03 -7.13 9.83
N ASP A 101 9.32 -6.98 10.14
CA ASP A 101 9.76 -6.98 11.53
C ASP A 101 9.35 -5.64 12.14
N LEU A 102 8.36 -5.67 13.03
CA LEU A 102 7.99 -4.52 13.85
C LEU A 102 9.14 -4.25 14.83
N LEU A 103 9.96 -3.24 14.52
CA LEU A 103 11.00 -2.73 15.40
C LEU A 103 10.43 -1.69 16.38
N GLU A 104 11.27 -1.28 17.33
CA GLU A 104 10.93 -0.40 18.46
C GLU A 104 10.11 0.84 18.07
N VAL A 105 9.29 1.26 19.04
CA VAL A 105 8.51 2.49 19.01
C VAL A 105 9.46 3.68 18.88
N ILE A 106 9.35 4.44 17.79
CA ILE A 106 10.22 5.58 17.47
C ILE A 106 9.61 6.92 17.94
N GLY A 107 8.34 6.92 18.33
CA GLY A 107 7.69 8.12 18.84
C GLY A 107 6.27 7.87 19.34
N GLU A 108 5.98 8.39 20.52
CA GLU A 108 4.63 8.52 21.06
C GLU A 108 4.21 9.99 21.00
N GLY A 109 3.03 10.23 20.42
CA GLY A 109 2.39 11.55 20.45
C GLY A 109 0.89 11.40 20.64
N THR A 110 0.19 12.52 20.83
CA THR A 110 -1.26 12.62 21.12
C THR A 110 -2.18 11.97 20.08
N SER A 111 -1.64 11.43 18.98
CA SER A 111 -2.36 10.84 17.85
C SER A 111 -2.03 9.36 17.58
N GLY A 112 -1.30 8.67 18.47
CA GLY A 112 -0.95 7.26 18.34
C GLY A 112 0.56 6.97 18.41
N ILE A 113 0.91 5.69 18.39
CA ILE A 113 2.28 5.16 18.51
C ILE A 113 2.85 4.94 17.10
N VAL A 114 4.01 5.52 16.81
CA VAL A 114 4.77 5.30 15.56
C VAL A 114 5.83 4.22 15.81
N ARG A 115 5.86 3.17 14.98
CA ARG A 115 6.84 2.08 15.05
C ARG A 115 7.70 2.05 13.79
N ASN A 116 8.97 1.68 13.96
CA ASN A 116 9.82 1.33 12.82
C ASN A 116 9.35 -0.01 12.28
N ALA A 117 9.10 -0.10 10.98
CA ALA A 117 8.83 -1.36 10.31
C ALA A 117 9.96 -1.62 9.33
N LYS A 118 10.66 -2.75 9.51
CA LYS A 118 11.70 -3.17 8.56
C LYS A 118 11.09 -4.15 7.56
N SER A 119 11.16 -3.78 6.28
CA SER A 119 10.76 -4.66 5.19
C SER A 119 11.67 -5.89 5.17
N GLN A 120 11.11 -7.09 5.37
CA GLN A 120 11.88 -8.33 5.34
C GLN A 120 12.35 -8.71 3.92
N SER A 121 11.79 -8.09 2.86
CA SER A 121 12.14 -8.40 1.47
C SER A 121 13.26 -7.51 0.91
N THR A 122 13.37 -6.25 1.34
CA THR A 122 14.36 -5.29 0.81
C THR A 122 15.38 -4.84 1.85
N GLY A 123 15.08 -5.01 3.16
CA GLY A 123 15.91 -4.52 4.25
C GLY A 123 15.73 -3.03 4.57
N ASP A 124 14.88 -2.33 3.81
CA ASP A 124 14.61 -0.90 3.99
C ASP A 124 13.77 -0.63 5.25
N MET A 125 14.03 0.52 5.87
CA MET A 125 13.32 1.01 7.07
C MET A 125 12.23 1.99 6.66
N ASP A 126 10.97 1.63 6.93
CA ASP A 126 9.81 2.47 6.71
C ASP A 126 9.10 2.79 8.04
N ALA A 127 8.63 4.02 8.18
CA ALA A 127 7.86 4.43 9.35
C ALA A 127 6.40 3.95 9.22
N ALA A 128 5.95 3.08 10.14
CA ALA A 128 4.57 2.62 10.22
C ALA A 128 3.86 3.30 11.40
N LYS A 129 2.72 3.95 11.13
CA LYS A 129 1.91 4.63 12.16
C LYS A 129 0.65 3.82 12.45
N ASN A 130 0.41 3.49 13.73
CA ASN A 130 -0.86 2.95 14.23
C ASN A 130 -1.88 4.07 14.49
#